data_AF-T0SNB9-F1
#
_entry.id   AF-T0SNB9-F1
#
_cell.length_a   1.000
_cell.length_b   1.000
_cell.length_c   1.000
_cell.angle_alpha   90.00
_cell.angle_beta   90.00
_cell.angle_gamma   90.00
#
_symmetry.space_group_name_H-M   'P 1'
#
loop_
_entity.id
_entity.type
_entity.pdbx_description
1 polymer ?
#
loop_
_entity_poly.entity_id
_entity_poly.type
_entity_poly.pdbx_seq_one_letter_code
_entity_poly.pdbx_strand_id
1 'polypeptide(L)'
;MALTIFSLIISLSFTLTLLEKKVRQVVLEINSGNKDRDLSFSHYEEEIHQFFTLLRYKKLDDGYLPTGLGRIQSNKISIEKDPLSLMIEGPESIISILCESLKTPGSSFVCKKKEDIKSSF
;
A
#
# COMPACT_ATOMS: atom_id res chain seq x y z
N MET A 1 -10.58 -26.55 37.94
CA MET A 1 -11.06 -25.28 37.36
C MET A 1 -9.96 -24.42 36.71
N ALA A 2 -8.68 -24.84 36.67
CA ALA A 2 -7.60 -24.08 36.03
C ALA A 2 -7.39 -24.39 34.53
N LEU A 3 -7.80 -25.58 34.07
CA LEU A 3 -7.65 -26.04 32.68
C LEU A 3 -8.45 -25.21 31.65
N THR A 4 -9.57 -24.63 32.06
CA THR A 4 -10.44 -23.83 31.20
C THR A 4 -9.92 -22.42 30.95
N ILE A 5 -9.18 -21.84 31.90
CA ILE A 5 -8.60 -20.49 31.75
C ILE A 5 -7.42 -20.54 30.77
N PHE A 6 -6.55 -21.55 30.88
CA PHE A 6 -5.42 -21.73 29.98
C PHE A 6 -5.86 -21.98 28.53
N SER A 7 -6.92 -22.78 28.30
CA SER A 7 -7.44 -23.02 26.94
C SER A 7 -8.10 -21.77 26.34
N LEU A 8 -8.74 -20.93 27.16
CA LEU A 8 -9.31 -19.65 26.74
C LEU A 8 -8.22 -18.66 26.35
N ILE A 9 -7.12 -18.59 27.11
CA ILE A 9 -5.97 -17.72 26.78
C ILE A 9 -5.29 -18.18 25.50
N ILE A 10 -5.10 -19.49 25.31
CA ILE A 10 -4.50 -20.04 24.08
C ILE A 10 -5.43 -19.81 22.89
N SER A 11 -6.75 -20.03 23.02
CA SER A 11 -7.71 -19.71 21.96
C SER A 11 -7.71 -18.21 21.64
N LEU A 12 -7.72 -17.33 22.65
CA LEU A 12 -7.71 -15.88 22.46
C LEU A 12 -6.43 -15.43 21.75
N SER A 13 -5.28 -15.97 22.16
CA SER A 13 -3.98 -15.75 21.53
C SER A 13 -3.99 -16.25 20.08
N PHE A 14 -4.56 -17.42 19.81
CA PHE A 14 -4.66 -17.99 18.48
C PHE A 14 -5.60 -17.17 17.57
N THR A 15 -6.74 -16.67 18.08
CA THR A 15 -7.58 -15.71 17.33
C THR A 15 -6.87 -14.39 17.07
N LEU A 16 -6.08 -13.88 18.01
CA LEU A 16 -5.28 -12.66 17.81
C LEU A 16 -4.16 -12.86 16.78
N THR A 17 -3.54 -14.04 16.76
CA THR A 17 -2.50 -14.39 15.77
C THR A 17 -3.11 -14.69 14.38
N LEU A 18 -4.32 -15.26 14.32
CA LEU A 18 -5.09 -15.41 13.07
C LEU A 18 -5.65 -14.07 12.55
N LEU A 19 -5.86 -13.09 13.43
CA LEU A 19 -6.21 -11.71 13.05
C LEU A 19 -5.02 -10.89 12.55
N GLU A 20 -3.79 -11.41 12.65
CA GLU A 20 -2.70 -11.00 11.76
C GLU A 20 -2.99 -11.52 10.34
N LYS A 21 -4.09 -11.05 9.74
CA LYS A 21 -4.30 -11.13 8.30
C LYS A 21 -3.01 -10.62 7.68
N LYS A 22 -2.25 -11.51 7.03
CA LYS A 22 -1.14 -11.12 6.16
C LYS A 22 -1.66 -10.00 5.27
N VAL A 23 -1.23 -8.77 5.56
CA VAL A 23 -1.63 -7.60 4.79
C VAL A 23 -1.02 -7.78 3.42
N ARG A 24 -1.87 -8.15 2.45
CA ARG A 24 -1.45 -8.44 1.09
C ARG A 24 -0.83 -7.18 0.50
N GLN A 25 0.42 -7.30 0.04
CA GLN A 25 1.16 -6.20 -0.58
C GLN A 25 0.95 -6.22 -2.08
N VAL A 26 0.71 -5.05 -2.66
CA VAL A 26 0.60 -4.85 -4.11
C VAL A 26 1.46 -3.66 -4.53
N VAL A 27 1.75 -3.62 -5.83
CA VAL A 27 2.54 -2.57 -6.46
C VAL A 27 1.66 -1.87 -7.50
N LEU A 28 1.65 -0.55 -7.43
CA LEU A 28 1.13 0.34 -8.46
C LEU A 28 2.31 0.96 -9.19
N GLU A 29 2.33 0.80 -10.51
CA GLU A 29 3.35 1.36 -11.39
C GLU A 29 2.70 2.41 -12.29
N ILE A 30 3.21 3.63 -12.24
CA ILE A 30 2.80 4.76 -13.10
C ILE A 30 3.96 5.05 -14.04
N ASN A 31 3.74 4.96 -15.34
CA ASN A 31 4.76 5.19 -16.36
C ASN A 31 4.14 5.90 -17.58
N SER A 32 4.96 6.33 -18.53
CA SER A 32 4.51 7.04 -19.73
C SER A 32 3.53 6.25 -20.62
N GLY A 33 3.46 4.92 -20.44
CA GLY A 33 2.54 4.06 -21.20
C GLY A 33 1.14 3.94 -20.60
N ASN A 34 0.97 4.24 -19.31
CA ASN A 34 -0.31 4.05 -18.62
C ASN A 34 -0.84 5.29 -17.90
N LYS A 35 -0.02 6.33 -17.71
CA LYS A 35 -0.46 7.62 -17.18
C LYS A 35 -1.16 8.42 -18.29
N ASP A 36 -1.99 9.36 -17.88
CA ASP A 36 -2.49 10.40 -18.76
C ASP A 36 -1.34 11.19 -19.41
N ARG A 37 -1.42 11.39 -20.72
CA ARG A 37 -0.39 12.11 -21.49
C ARG A 37 -0.38 13.59 -21.14
N ASP A 38 -1.53 14.14 -20.75
CA ASP A 38 -1.70 15.55 -20.45
C ASP A 38 -1.19 15.92 -19.04
N LEU A 39 -1.00 14.92 -18.17
CA LEU A 39 -0.54 15.10 -16.80
C LEU A 39 0.94 14.72 -16.64
N SER A 40 1.73 15.57 -15.99
CA SER A 40 3.13 15.28 -15.67
C SER A 40 3.25 14.32 -14.48
N PHE A 41 4.40 13.65 -14.33
CA PHE A 41 4.68 12.82 -13.14
C PHE A 41 4.58 13.64 -11.84
N SER A 42 4.99 14.91 -11.86
CA SER A 42 4.89 15.80 -10.68
C SER A 42 3.45 16.01 -10.22
N HIS A 43 2.48 15.99 -11.14
CA HIS A 43 1.07 16.09 -10.78
C HIS A 43 0.61 14.85 -10.01
N TYR A 44 0.93 13.65 -10.51
CA TYR A 44 0.64 12.41 -9.80
C TYR A 44 1.33 12.37 -8.43
N GLU A 45 2.59 12.80 -8.32
CA GLU A 45 3.28 12.87 -7.03
C GLU A 45 2.56 13.75 -6.01
N GLU A 46 2.00 14.87 -6.46
CA GLU A 46 1.22 15.76 -5.60
C GLU A 46 -0.09 15.11 -5.15
N GLU A 47 -0.84 14.48 -6.06
CA GLU A 47 -2.07 13.77 -5.70
C GLU A 47 -1.81 12.61 -4.74
N ILE A 48 -0.77 11.82 -4.99
CA ILE A 48 -0.31 10.75 -4.10
C ILE A 48 0.02 11.32 -2.72
N HIS A 49 0.72 12.46 -2.66
CA HIS A 49 1.07 13.10 -1.41
C HIS A 49 -0.16 13.59 -0.64
N GLN A 50 -1.11 14.22 -1.33
CA GLN A 50 -2.37 14.67 -0.73
C GLN A 50 -3.18 13.49 -0.19
N PHE A 51 -3.31 12.42 -0.98
CA PHE A 51 -4.01 11.19 -0.57
C PHE A 51 -3.45 10.62 0.73
N PHE A 52 -2.14 10.44 0.84
CA PHE A 52 -1.52 9.90 2.05
C PHE A 52 -1.59 10.86 3.24
N THR A 53 -1.53 12.17 2.99
CA THR A 53 -1.71 13.18 4.04
C THR A 53 -3.11 13.10 4.64
N LEU A 54 -4.15 12.92 3.81
CA LEU A 54 -5.53 12.73 4.28
C LEU A 54 -5.70 11.47 5.15
N LEU A 55 -4.98 10.40 4.81
CA LEU A 55 -4.93 9.16 5.58
C LEU A 55 -4.04 9.25 6.84
N ARG A 56 -3.54 10.45 7.18
CA ARG A 56 -2.63 10.68 8.31
C ARG A 56 -1.35 9.87 8.21
N TYR A 57 -0.79 9.71 7.01
CA TYR A 57 0.55 9.19 6.84
C TYR A 57 1.58 10.32 6.96
N LYS A 58 2.72 10.01 7.57
CA LYS A 58 3.90 10.87 7.59
C LYS A 58 4.78 10.53 6.39
N LYS A 59 5.19 11.55 5.65
CA LYS A 59 6.17 11.43 4.57
C LYS A 59 7.56 11.07 5.11
N LEU A 60 8.21 10.15 4.44
CA LEU A 60 9.62 9.77 4.58
C LEU A 60 10.34 10.01 3.25
N ASP A 61 11.66 9.86 3.23
CA ASP A 61 12.45 10.02 2.00
C ASP A 61 12.09 8.95 0.94
N ASP A 62 11.77 7.74 1.39
CA ASP A 62 11.49 6.55 0.57
C ASP A 62 10.01 6.11 0.58
N GLY A 63 9.09 6.98 1.04
CA GLY A 63 7.66 6.67 1.04
C GLY A 63 6.88 7.29 2.18
N TYR A 64 5.96 6.51 2.78
CA TYR A 64 5.01 6.98 3.77
C TYR A 64 4.81 5.99 4.91
N LEU A 65 4.71 6.51 6.14
CA LEU A 65 4.47 5.72 7.35
C LEU A 65 3.18 6.17 8.05
N PRO A 66 2.27 5.26 8.44
CA PRO A 66 1.04 5.65 9.13
C PRO A 66 1.34 6.30 10.48
N THR A 67 0.62 7.37 10.82
CA THR A 67 0.68 8.00 12.15
C THR A 67 -0.51 7.54 13.02
N GLY A 68 -0.26 7.15 14.28
CA GLY A 68 -1.29 6.68 15.22
C GLY A 68 -0.88 5.46 16.05
N LEU A 69 -1.76 5.04 16.97
CA LEU A 69 -1.57 3.94 17.94
C LEU A 69 -1.67 2.52 17.37
N GLY A 70 -1.70 2.36 16.04
CA GLY A 70 -1.72 1.07 15.33
C GLY A 70 -0.53 0.93 14.38
N ARG A 71 0.70 1.14 14.88
CA ARG A 71 1.96 1.03 14.11
C ARG A 71 2.23 -0.42 13.71
N ILE A 72 1.47 -0.95 12.76
CA ILE A 72 1.82 -2.21 12.13
C ILE A 72 2.75 -1.86 10.95
N GLN A 73 4.01 -2.29 11.02
CA GLN A 73 5.01 -2.05 9.95
C GLN A 73 4.52 -2.53 8.57
N SER A 74 3.61 -3.50 8.55
CA SER A 74 2.97 -4.01 7.33
C SER A 74 2.17 -2.96 6.55
N ASN A 75 1.91 -1.79 7.13
CA ASN A 75 1.16 -0.71 6.51
C ASN A 75 2.05 0.44 6.00
N LYS A 76 3.38 0.27 6.02
CA LYS A 76 4.31 1.20 5.34
C LYS A 76 4.00 1.20 3.84
N ILE A 77 4.04 2.38 3.25
CA ILE A 77 4.05 2.54 1.79
C ILE A 77 5.47 2.88 1.38
N SER A 78 6.01 2.16 0.43
CA SER A 78 7.30 2.46 -0.19
C SER A 78 7.07 3.12 -1.55
N ILE A 79 7.85 4.15 -1.86
CA ILE A 79 7.81 4.79 -3.18
C ILE A 79 9.21 4.81 -3.76
N GLU A 80 9.35 4.19 -4.93
CA GLU A 80 10.54 4.23 -5.75
C GLU A 80 10.27 5.11 -6.97
N LYS A 81 11.21 6.02 -7.24
CA LYS A 81 11.07 7.03 -8.28
C LYS A 81 12.18 6.85 -9.30
N ASP A 82 11.77 6.67 -10.54
CA ASP A 82 12.64 6.68 -11.70
C ASP A 82 12.32 7.89 -12.59
N PRO A 83 13.24 8.31 -13.48
CA PRO A 83 12.98 9.42 -14.40
C PRO A 83 11.75 9.25 -15.30
N LEU A 84 11.28 8.02 -15.49
CA LEU A 84 10.18 7.65 -16.39
C LEU A 84 9.06 6.85 -15.71
N SER A 85 9.17 6.59 -14.41
CA SER A 85 8.20 5.78 -13.68
C SER A 85 8.14 6.13 -12.19
N LEU A 86 6.96 5.91 -11.60
CA LEU A 86 6.75 5.93 -10.16
C LEU A 86 6.21 4.56 -9.75
N MET A 87 6.91 3.89 -8.84
CA MET A 87 6.49 2.62 -8.28
C MET A 87 6.09 2.82 -6.82
N ILE A 88 4.89 2.35 -6.47
CA ILE A 88 4.29 2.54 -5.16
C ILE A 88 3.91 1.16 -4.64
N GLU A 89 4.54 0.74 -3.55
CA GLU A 89 4.28 -0.54 -2.90
C GLU A 89 3.59 -0.32 -1.56
N GLY A 90 2.55 -1.11 -1.27
CA GLY A 90 1.90 -1.08 0.04
C GLY A 90 0.73 -2.06 0.17
N PRO A 91 -0.07 -1.93 1.25
CA PRO A 91 -1.28 -2.72 1.45
C PRO A 91 -2.26 -2.61 0.28
N GLU A 92 -2.78 -3.74 -0.20
CA GLU A 92 -3.78 -3.83 -1.28
C GLU A 92 -4.95 -2.89 -1.04
N SER A 93 -5.50 -2.88 0.16
CA SER A 93 -6.63 -2.01 0.52
C SER A 93 -6.36 -0.53 0.31
N ILE A 94 -5.11 -0.07 0.47
CA ILE A 94 -4.75 1.34 0.34
C ILE A 94 -4.36 1.65 -1.10
N ILE A 95 -3.50 0.82 -1.69
CA ILE A 95 -3.01 1.02 -3.06
C ILE A 95 -4.13 0.87 -4.08
N SER A 96 -5.10 -0.01 -3.87
CA SER A 96 -6.27 -0.12 -4.76
C SER A 96 -7.13 1.15 -4.73
N ILE A 97 -7.31 1.77 -3.56
CA ILE A 97 -8.04 3.05 -3.47
C ILE A 97 -7.24 4.15 -4.16
N LEU A 98 -5.92 4.21 -3.93
CA LEU A 98 -5.05 5.16 -4.63
C LEU A 98 -5.11 4.98 -6.16
N CYS A 99 -5.11 3.74 -6.63
CA CYS A 99 -5.24 3.43 -8.06
C CYS A 99 -6.55 3.98 -8.64
N GLU A 100 -7.69 3.78 -7.96
CA GLU A 100 -8.96 4.35 -8.41
C GLU A 100 -8.99 5.88 -8.31
N SER A 101 -8.36 6.49 -7.29
CA SER A 101 -8.36 7.96 -7.15
C SER A 101 -7.52 8.67 -8.21
N LEU A 102 -6.45 8.03 -8.70
CA LEU A 102 -5.57 8.60 -9.73
C LEU A 102 -6.10 8.38 -11.15
N LYS A 103 -7.14 7.53 -11.34
CA LYS A 103 -7.66 7.23 -12.67
C LYS A 103 -8.32 8.46 -13.30
N THR A 104 -7.75 8.89 -14.42
CA THR A 104 -8.36 9.79 -15.40
C THR A 104 -8.86 9.03 -16.62
N PRO A 105 -9.70 9.65 -17.48
CA PRO A 105 -10.09 9.06 -18.76
C PRO A 105 -8.91 8.68 -19.67
N GLY A 106 -7.76 9.35 -19.53
CA GLY A 106 -6.54 9.09 -20.29
C GLY A 106 -5.56 8.13 -19.63
N SER A 107 -5.90 7.56 -18.47
CA SER A 107 -5.01 6.67 -17.70
C SER A 107 -5.57 5.25 -17.58
N SER A 108 -4.68 4.26 -17.47
CA SER A 108 -5.05 2.85 -17.33
C SER A 108 -4.12 2.11 -16.35
N PHE A 109 -4.29 2.39 -15.07
CA PHE A 109 -3.49 1.79 -14.00
C PHE A 109 -3.94 0.36 -13.65
N VAL A 110 -2.96 -0.51 -13.36
CA VAL A 110 -3.19 -1.89 -12.92
C VAL A 110 -2.35 -2.17 -11.68
N CYS A 111 -3.00 -2.56 -10.58
CA CYS A 111 -2.30 -3.03 -9.39
C CYS A 111 -1.82 -4.46 -9.60
N LYS A 112 -0.51 -4.70 -9.49
CA LYS A 112 0.10 -6.04 -9.60
C LYS A 112 0.41 -6.59 -8.21
N LYS A 113 0.31 -7.91 -8.00
CA LYS A 113 0.77 -8.49 -6.73
C LYS A 113 2.29 -8.49 -6.71
N LYS A 114 2.89 -8.30 -5.53
CA LYS A 114 4.35 -8.34 -5.37
C LYS A 114 4.96 -9.69 -5.80
N GLU A 115 4.22 -10.78 -5.63
CA GLU A 115 4.67 -12.13 -6.01
C GLU A 115 4.78 -12.33 -7.54
N ASP A 116 4.01 -11.58 -8.33
CA ASP A 116 3.99 -11.69 -9.80
C ASP A 116 5.19 -10.97 -10.47
N ILE A 117 5.94 -10.15 -9.71
CA ILE A 117 7.07 -9.36 -10.25
C ILE A 117 8.36 -10.20 -10.28
N LYS A 118 8.45 -11.29 -9.50
CA LYS A 118 9.64 -12.16 -9.47
C LYS A 118 9.70 -13.24 -10.55
N SER A 119 8.62 -13.47 -11.30
CA SER A 119 8.56 -14.52 -12.33
C SER A 119 8.80 -14.02 -13.76
N SER A 120 9.27 -12.77 -13.93
CA SER A 120 9.49 -12.14 -15.24
C SER A 120 10.97 -11.88 -15.57
N PHE A 121 11.90 -12.53 -14.85
CA PHE A 121 13.34 -12.51 -15.16
C PHE A 121 13.85 -13.93 -15.41
#